data_AF-A0A7C4IPK2-F1
#
_entry.id   AF-A0A7C4IPK2-F1
#
_cell.length_a   1.000
_cell.length_b   1.000
_cell.length_c   1.000
_cell.angle_alpha   90.00
_cell.angle_beta   90.00
_cell.angle_gamma   90.00
#
_symmetry.space_group_name_H-M   'P 1'
#
loop_
_entity.id
_entity.type
_entity.pdbx_description
1 polymer ?
#
loop_
_entity_poly.entity_id
_entity_poly.type
_entity_poly.pdbx_seq_one_letter_code
_entity_poly.pdbx_strand_id
1 'polypeptide(L)'
;AATYRHVAVERLGVAGVFNYYGMVEQTGSIYMECTHGYLHPSNFSEVIVRDYRTWQPCPSGIEGVLQTISVLPRSYPGHSLLTEDLAVIHGVDDCPCGRKGARFTVSGRIPHAELRGCSDTHARAAAGVGW
;
A
#
# COMPACT_ATOMS: atom_id res chain seq x y z
N ALA A 1 -0.83 21.01 -7.23
CA ALA A 1 0.33 20.94 -6.32
C ALA A 1 1.38 20.02 -6.93
N ALA A 2 2.67 20.36 -6.88
CA ALA A 2 3.72 19.43 -7.32
C ALA A 2 3.81 18.26 -6.33
N THR A 3 3.60 17.03 -6.81
CA THR A 3 3.77 15.81 -6.00
C THR A 3 5.23 15.68 -5.55
N TYR A 4 5.49 15.10 -4.36
CA TYR A 4 6.84 14.87 -3.82
C TYR A 4 7.84 14.30 -4.85
N ARG A 5 7.40 13.34 -5.68
CA ARG A 5 8.14 12.79 -6.82
C ARG A 5 8.74 13.86 -7.74
N HIS A 6 7.94 14.84 -8.15
CA HIS A 6 8.37 15.89 -9.08
C HIS A 6 9.48 16.71 -8.43
N VAL A 7 9.26 17.16 -7.20
CA VAL A 7 10.22 17.96 -6.44
C VAL A 7 11.54 17.19 -6.25
N ALA A 8 11.48 15.90 -5.94
CA ALA A 8 12.66 15.06 -5.78
C ALA A 8 13.49 14.95 -7.07
N VAL A 9 12.85 14.76 -8.23
CA VAL A 9 13.54 14.73 -9.53
C VAL A 9 14.19 16.07 -9.84
N GLU A 10 13.45 17.17 -9.70
CA GLU A 10 13.93 18.53 -9.97
C GLU A 10 15.13 18.90 -9.09
N ARG A 11 15.06 18.60 -7.78
CA ARG A 11 16.05 19.04 -6.80
C ARG A 11 17.28 18.14 -6.71
N LEU A 12 17.12 16.84 -6.95
CA LEU A 12 18.21 15.86 -6.77
C LEU A 12 18.84 15.42 -8.09
N GLY A 13 18.26 15.76 -9.25
CA GLY A 13 18.78 15.36 -10.57
C GLY A 13 18.76 13.84 -10.78
N VAL A 14 17.90 13.11 -10.07
CA VAL A 14 17.77 11.66 -10.20
C VAL A 14 16.96 11.30 -11.45
N ALA A 15 17.34 10.21 -12.12
CA ALA A 15 16.69 9.77 -13.36
C ALA A 15 15.25 9.26 -13.16
N GLY A 16 14.86 8.92 -11.94
CA GLY A 16 13.51 8.47 -11.63
C GLY A 16 13.28 8.25 -10.14
N VAL A 17 12.01 8.30 -9.74
CA VAL A 17 11.54 8.05 -8.36
C VAL A 17 10.39 7.07 -8.43
N PHE A 18 10.57 5.89 -7.83
CA PHE A 18 9.59 4.81 -7.81
C PHE A 18 9.05 4.65 -6.40
N ASN A 19 7.73 4.70 -6.22
CA ASN A 19 7.15 4.36 -4.94
C ASN A 19 7.03 2.85 -4.82
N TYR A 20 6.96 2.38 -3.58
CA TYR A 20 6.57 1.02 -3.27
C TYR A 20 5.65 1.03 -2.06
N TYR A 21 4.84 -0.02 -1.97
CA TYR A 21 4.09 -0.35 -0.77
C TYR A 21 4.66 -1.63 -0.16
N GLY A 22 4.73 -1.69 1.16
CA GLY A 22 5.30 -2.81 1.89
C GLY A 22 5.23 -2.57 3.39
N MET A 23 5.48 -3.64 4.15
CA MET A 23 5.38 -3.63 5.61
C MET A 23 6.37 -4.61 6.22
N VAL A 24 6.77 -4.37 7.48
CA VAL A 24 7.76 -5.20 8.18
C VAL A 24 7.25 -6.63 8.32
N GLU A 25 5.95 -6.77 8.59
CA GLU A 25 5.21 -8.00 8.77
C GLU A 25 5.11 -8.84 7.48
N GLN A 26 5.47 -8.29 6.31
CA GLN A 26 5.63 -9.05 5.06
C GLN A 26 7.01 -8.85 4.47
N THR A 27 8.05 -9.11 5.26
CA THR A 27 9.44 -9.00 4.83
C THR A 27 9.66 -9.69 3.47
N GLY A 28 10.22 -8.93 2.51
CA GLY A 28 10.48 -9.38 1.14
C GLY A 28 9.33 -9.21 0.15
N SER A 29 8.08 -8.99 0.61
CA SER A 29 6.93 -8.73 -0.25
C SER A 29 6.76 -7.23 -0.44
N ILE A 30 7.40 -6.71 -1.49
CA ILE A 30 7.30 -5.31 -1.89
C ILE A 30 6.43 -5.20 -3.14
N TYR A 31 5.54 -4.22 -3.14
CA TYR A 31 4.64 -3.93 -4.25
C TYR A 31 5.15 -2.67 -4.94
N MET A 32 5.81 -2.84 -6.08
CA MET A 32 6.49 -1.74 -6.77
C MET A 32 5.53 -1.02 -7.72
N GLU A 33 5.54 0.31 -7.68
CA GLU A 33 4.76 1.14 -8.61
C GLU A 33 5.36 1.04 -10.03
N CYS A 34 4.50 0.88 -11.03
CA CYS A 34 4.88 0.96 -12.43
C CYS A 34 4.83 2.40 -12.96
N THR A 35 5.26 2.62 -14.20
CA THR A 35 5.23 3.94 -14.86
C THR A 35 3.83 4.53 -15.06
N HIS A 36 2.78 3.74 -14.87
CA HIS A 36 1.38 4.15 -14.97
C HIS A 36 0.72 4.43 -13.61
N GLY A 37 1.49 4.41 -12.52
CA GLY A 37 1.00 4.77 -11.18
C GLY A 37 0.36 3.62 -10.39
N TYR A 38 0.38 2.39 -10.91
CA TYR A 38 -0.18 1.23 -10.23
C TYR A 38 0.89 0.41 -9.51
N LEU A 39 0.56 -0.07 -8.30
CA LEU A 39 1.33 -1.06 -7.56
C LEU A 39 1.01 -2.46 -8.08
N HIS A 40 2.02 -3.33 -8.07
CA HIS A 40 1.92 -4.70 -8.56
C HIS A 40 2.40 -5.72 -7.53
N PRO A 41 1.64 -6.79 -7.28
CA PRO A 41 2.14 -7.98 -6.60
C PRO A 41 3.29 -8.63 -7.37
N SER A 42 4.15 -9.33 -6.63
CA SER A 42 5.19 -10.19 -7.20
C SER A 42 4.59 -11.57 -7.50
N ASN A 43 5.32 -12.43 -8.21
CA ASN A 43 4.86 -13.80 -8.53
C ASN A 43 4.69 -14.72 -7.30
N PHE A 44 5.09 -14.27 -6.10
CA PHE A 44 4.97 -14.98 -4.82
C PHE A 44 4.04 -14.25 -3.84
N SER A 45 3.40 -13.15 -4.26
CA SER A 45 2.48 -12.38 -3.43
C SER A 45 1.19 -12.05 -4.16
N GLU A 46 0.14 -11.76 -3.40
CA GLU A 46 -1.16 -11.38 -3.92
C GLU A 46 -1.80 -10.36 -2.98
N VAL A 47 -2.80 -9.63 -3.49
CA VAL A 47 -3.59 -8.71 -2.69
C VAL A 47 -5.07 -8.94 -2.93
N ILE A 48 -5.86 -8.76 -1.86
CA ILE A 48 -7.32 -8.79 -1.92
C ILE A 48 -7.80 -7.49 -1.31
N VAL A 49 -8.69 -6.78 -1.99
CA VAL A 49 -9.42 -5.66 -1.38
C VAL A 49 -10.74 -6.21 -0.85
N ARG A 50 -11.05 -5.97 0.43
CA ARG A 50 -12.25 -6.50 1.09
C ARG A 50 -13.20 -5.40 1.53
N ASP A 51 -14.49 -5.69 1.40
CA ASP A 51 -15.54 -4.87 2.00
C ASP A 51 -15.47 -5.02 3.53
N TYR A 52 -15.37 -3.92 4.27
CA TYR A 52 -15.17 -3.93 5.72
C TYR A 52 -16.38 -4.42 6.53
N ARG A 53 -17.56 -4.51 5.92
CA ARG A 53 -18.80 -4.95 6.58
C ARG A 53 -19.03 -6.44 6.42
N THR A 54 -18.67 -6.98 5.25
CA THR A 54 -18.96 -8.36 4.85
C THR A 54 -17.71 -9.23 4.77
N TRP A 55 -16.53 -8.61 4.74
CA TRP A 55 -15.23 -9.22 4.50
C TRP A 55 -15.12 -9.97 3.16
N GLN A 56 -16.07 -9.77 2.24
CA GLN A 56 -16.00 -10.34 0.90
C GLN A 56 -15.04 -9.53 0.01
N PRO A 57 -14.40 -10.15 -0.99
CA PRO A 57 -13.61 -9.42 -1.97
C PRO A 57 -14.46 -8.36 -2.71
N CYS A 58 -13.92 -7.16 -2.81
CA CYS A 58 -14.51 -6.07 -3.58
C CYS A 58 -14.33 -6.33 -5.09
N PRO A 59 -15.33 -5.97 -5.92
CA PRO A 59 -15.13 -5.86 -7.36
C PRO A 59 -14.06 -4.82 -7.72
N SER A 60 -13.49 -4.93 -8.93
CA SER A 60 -12.56 -3.92 -9.42
C SER A 60 -13.19 -2.52 -9.47
N GLY A 61 -12.41 -1.50 -9.12
CA GLY A 61 -12.85 -0.11 -9.02
C GLY A 61 -13.52 0.24 -7.69
N ILE A 62 -13.79 -0.74 -6.81
CA ILE A 62 -14.39 -0.50 -5.50
C ILE A 62 -13.29 -0.47 -4.43
N GLU A 63 -13.32 0.57 -3.60
CA GLU A 63 -12.41 0.72 -2.47
C GLU A 63 -12.81 -0.18 -1.30
N GLY A 64 -11.81 -0.70 -0.61
CA GLY A 64 -11.99 -1.51 0.59
C GLY A 64 -10.68 -1.68 1.36
N VAL A 65 -10.73 -2.52 2.39
CA VAL A 65 -9.58 -2.82 3.25
C VAL A 65 -8.62 -3.74 2.49
N LEU A 66 -7.35 -3.36 2.44
CA LEU A 66 -6.32 -4.14 1.79
C LEU A 66 -5.93 -5.33 2.66
N GLN A 67 -5.99 -6.53 2.08
CA GLN A 67 -5.32 -7.72 2.58
C GLN A 67 -4.14 -8.04 1.67
N THR A 68 -3.02 -8.38 2.27
CA THR A 68 -1.82 -8.83 1.57
C THR A 68 -1.57 -10.32 1.83
N ILE A 69 -1.09 -11.03 0.82
CA ILE A 69 -0.80 -12.47 0.84
C ILE A 69 0.62 -12.68 0.33
N SER A 70 1.38 -13.55 1.01
CA SER A 70 2.75 -13.88 0.61
C SER A 70 3.12 -15.29 1.01
N VAL A 71 3.83 -16.00 0.13
CA VAL A 71 4.37 -17.34 0.46
C VAL A 71 5.77 -17.29 1.08
N LEU A 72 6.37 -16.11 1.26
CA LEU A 72 7.72 -15.96 1.81
C LEU A 72 7.83 -16.21 3.32
N PRO A 73 6.91 -15.71 4.18
CA PRO A 73 7.06 -15.84 5.62
C PRO A 73 6.89 -17.29 6.08
N ARG A 74 7.96 -17.86 6.65
CA ARG A 74 7.97 -19.23 7.22
C ARG A 74 8.22 -19.26 8.72
N SER A 75 8.75 -18.20 9.29
CA SER A 75 9.12 -18.10 10.71
C SER A 75 8.01 -17.54 11.60
N TYR A 76 6.95 -16.97 11.03
CA TYR A 76 5.79 -16.42 11.72
C TYR A 76 4.58 -16.38 10.77
N PRO A 77 3.34 -16.22 11.26
CA PRO A 77 2.13 -16.26 10.42
C PRO A 77 1.91 -14.97 9.60
N GLY A 78 2.92 -14.53 8.83
CA GLY A 78 2.87 -13.34 7.98
C GLY A 78 2.31 -13.56 6.56
N HIS A 79 1.84 -14.77 6.28
CA HIS A 79 1.45 -15.19 4.92
C HIS A 79 0.14 -14.56 4.44
N SER A 80 -0.72 -14.09 5.35
CA SER A 80 -2.01 -13.48 5.04
C SER A 80 -2.36 -12.44 6.09
N LEU A 81 -2.21 -11.17 5.76
CA LEU A 81 -2.40 -10.06 6.70
C LEU A 81 -3.49 -9.12 6.19
N LEU A 82 -4.54 -8.96 6.98
CA LEU A 82 -5.50 -7.89 6.79
C LEU A 82 -4.90 -6.62 7.39
N THR A 83 -4.80 -5.59 6.57
CA THR A 83 -4.16 -4.33 6.95
C THR A 83 -5.20 -3.31 7.41
N GLU A 84 -4.75 -2.14 7.84
CA GLU A 84 -5.59 -0.98 8.09
C GLU A 84 -5.51 0.04 6.94
N ASP A 85 -5.00 -0.37 5.78
CA ASP A 85 -4.89 0.46 4.59
C ASP A 85 -6.10 0.26 3.67
N LEU A 86 -6.55 1.34 3.04
CA LEU A 86 -7.59 1.34 2.03
C LEU A 86 -6.97 1.27 0.63
N ALA A 87 -7.51 0.41 -0.22
CA ALA A 87 -7.00 0.20 -1.57
C ALA A 87 -8.11 -0.09 -2.57
N VAL A 88 -7.77 0.03 -3.85
CA VAL A 88 -8.63 -0.29 -5.00
C VAL A 88 -7.86 -1.20 -5.95
N ILE A 89 -8.42 -2.35 -6.30
CA ILE A 89 -7.98 -3.13 -7.47
C ILE A 89 -8.57 -2.50 -8.72
N HIS A 90 -7.74 -2.09 -9.68
CA HIS A 90 -8.22 -1.46 -10.91
C HIS A 90 -8.43 -2.44 -12.06
N GLY A 91 -7.78 -3.60 -12.01
CA GLY A 91 -7.84 -4.63 -13.05
C GLY A 91 -6.85 -5.75 -12.79
N VAL A 92 -6.94 -6.80 -13.61
CA VAL A 92 -6.06 -7.97 -13.57
C VAL A 92 -5.58 -8.25 -14.99
N ASP A 93 -4.28 -8.48 -15.14
CA ASP A 93 -3.62 -8.84 -16.42
C ASP A 93 -3.75 -7.82 -17.55
N ASP A 94 -4.29 -6.63 -17.26
CA ASP A 94 -4.67 -5.58 -18.20
C ASP A 94 -3.81 -4.31 -18.07
N CYS A 95 -2.73 -4.36 -17.28
CA CYS A 95 -1.91 -3.18 -17.05
C CYS A 95 -1.16 -2.76 -18.33
N PRO A 96 -1.23 -1.48 -18.75
CA PRO A 96 -0.48 -0.98 -19.90
C PRO A 96 1.05 -1.12 -19.76
N CYS A 97 1.57 -1.31 -18.55
CA CYS A 97 2.99 -1.58 -18.31
C CYS A 97 3.43 -3.00 -18.71
N GLY A 98 2.49 -3.89 -19.05
CA GLY A 98 2.74 -5.27 -19.47
C GLY A 98 2.89 -6.28 -18.32
N ARG A 99 2.97 -5.84 -17.06
CA ARG A 99 2.98 -6.75 -15.91
C ARG A 99 1.62 -7.44 -15.75
N LYS A 100 1.67 -8.72 -15.40
CA LYS A 100 0.52 -9.58 -15.12
C LYS A 100 0.17 -9.57 -13.62
N GLY A 101 -0.99 -10.11 -13.29
CA GLY A 101 -1.61 -10.05 -11.96
C GLY A 101 -2.44 -8.79 -11.75
N ALA A 102 -2.91 -8.63 -10.51
CA ALA A 102 -3.67 -7.45 -10.12
C ALA A 102 -2.82 -6.17 -10.19
N ARG A 103 -3.45 -5.06 -10.54
CA ARG A 103 -2.88 -3.71 -10.41
C ARG A 103 -3.76 -2.89 -9.47
N PHE A 104 -3.14 -2.23 -8.50
CA PHE A 104 -3.89 -1.57 -7.42
C PHE A 104 -3.26 -0.24 -7.01
N THR A 105 -4.03 0.55 -6.27
CA THR A 105 -3.55 1.77 -5.58
C THR A 105 -3.92 1.71 -4.11
N VAL A 106 -3.14 2.36 -3.26
CA VAL A 106 -3.44 2.55 -1.84
C VAL A 106 -3.83 4.01 -1.62
N SER A 107 -5.01 4.24 -1.05
CA SER A 107 -5.59 5.58 -0.84
C SER A 107 -5.15 6.20 0.48
N GLY A 108 -4.73 5.37 1.45
CA GLY A 108 -4.31 5.80 2.78
C GLY A 108 -4.72 4.79 3.84
N ARG A 109 -4.70 5.20 5.11
CA ARG A 109 -5.17 4.39 6.24
C ARG A 109 -6.64 4.63 6.54
N ILE A 110 -7.31 3.64 7.09
CA ILE A 110 -8.66 3.77 7.66
C ILE A 110 -8.63 4.91 8.71
N PRO A 111 -9.54 5.89 8.63
CA PRO A 111 -9.63 6.95 9.63
C PRO A 111 -9.86 6.37 11.03
N HIS A 112 -9.14 6.89 12.03
CA HIS A 112 -9.20 6.42 13.43
C HIS A 112 -8.68 5.00 13.71
N ALA A 113 -7.86 4.42 12.82
CA ALA A 113 -7.03 3.29 13.20
C ALA A 113 -6.19 3.64 14.45
N GLU A 114 -6.08 2.69 15.38
CA GLU A 114 -5.42 2.92 16.67
C GLU A 114 -3.92 3.22 16.43
N LEU A 115 -3.41 4.32 16.98
CA LEU A 115 -2.00 4.72 16.82
C LEU A 115 -1.08 3.68 17.49
N ARG A 116 -0.60 2.71 16.72
CA ARG A 116 0.29 1.64 17.22
C ARG A 116 1.56 1.45 16.37
N GLY A 117 1.83 2.34 15.41
CA GLY A 117 2.98 2.23 14.51
C GLY A 117 4.27 2.83 15.09
N CYS A 118 5.41 2.18 14.83
CA CYS A 118 6.74 2.71 15.17
C CYS A 118 7.15 3.95 14.35
N SER A 119 6.33 4.38 13.39
CA SER A 119 6.58 5.54 12.51
C SER A 119 5.73 6.77 12.86
N ASP A 120 4.86 6.68 13.88
CA ASP A 120 3.91 7.73 14.21
C ASP A 120 4.55 8.83 15.08
N THR A 121 4.93 9.94 14.46
CA THR A 121 5.54 11.12 15.13
C THR A 121 4.53 12.18 15.56
N HIS A 122 3.24 12.01 15.25
CA HIS A 122 2.21 13.03 15.51
C HIS A 122 1.60 13.04 16.92
N ALA A 123 2.04 12.15 17.82
CA ALA A 123 1.53 12.09 19.20
C ALA A 123 1.80 13.37 20.03
N ARG A 124 2.66 14.28 19.55
CA ARG A 124 3.14 15.43 20.35
C ARG A 124 2.52 16.80 20.02
N ALA A 125 1.56 16.88 19.09
CA ALA A 125 0.95 18.16 18.70
C ALA A 125 -0.39 18.49 19.42
N ALA A 126 -0.99 17.52 20.10
CA ALA A 126 -2.30 17.70 20.76
C ALA A 126 -2.23 18.03 22.26
N ALA A 127 -1.04 18.02 22.87
CA ALA A 127 -0.86 18.48 24.24
C ALA A 127 -0.46 19.95 24.22
N GLY A 128 -1.47 20.83 24.21
CA GLY A 128 -1.27 22.25 24.51
C GLY A 128 -0.54 22.40 25.84
N VAL A 129 0.64 23.00 25.82
CA VAL A 129 1.31 23.47 27.02
C VAL A 129 0.95 24.94 27.14
N GLY A 130 -0.03 25.23 27.99
CA GLY A 130 -0.23 26.57 28.50
C GLY A 130 0.91 26.92 29.44
N TRP A 131 1.79 27.81 28.98
CA TRP A 131 2.35 28.94 29.70
C TRP A 131 2.56 30.06 28.68
#